data_AF-A0A0S1YDM1-F1
#
_entry.id   AF-A0A0S1YDM1-F1
#
_cell.length_a   1.000
_cell.length_b   1.000
_cell.length_c   1.000
_cell.angle_alpha   90.00
_cell.angle_beta   90.00
_cell.angle_gamma   90.00
#
_symmetry.space_group_name_H-M   'P 1'
#
loop_
_entity.id
_entity.type
_entity.pdbx_description
1 polymer ?
#
loop_
_entity_poly.entity_id
_entity_poly.type
_entity_poly.pdbx_seq_one_letter_code
_entity_poly.pdbx_strand_id
1 'polypeptide(L)'
;AAITGYDSDYYARYIDPDENKITFAINVDGFVEGSNQEILIRGIHHVLTDQNQKIVTKAELLDAIRHQMVLLQLDYSYELVDFAPDAQLLTRDRRLLFANRNFEESVSLEDTIQEYLLKGHVILRKRVEEPITHPTETANIEYKVQFATKDGEFHPLPIFVDYGEKHIGEKLTSDEFRKIAEEKLLQRYPDYMIDQKEYTIIKHNSLGQLPRYYSYPDDFSYEIQDRQRIMAKDPKSGKELGETQSIDNVFEKYLIT
;
A
#
# COMPACT_ATOMS: atom_id res chain seq x y z
N ALA A 1 17.95 -19.58 -11.54
CA ALA A 1 17.83 -19.42 -10.08
C ALA A 1 17.22 -18.04 -9.85
N ALA A 2 16.12 -17.96 -9.13
CA ALA A 2 15.37 -16.73 -8.92
C ALA A 2 16.20 -15.77 -8.05
N ILE A 3 16.48 -14.57 -8.58
CA ILE A 3 16.99 -13.44 -7.82
C ILE A 3 15.85 -12.42 -7.81
N THR A 4 15.04 -12.46 -6.75
CA THR A 4 14.03 -11.45 -6.45
C THR A 4 14.73 -10.29 -5.76
N GLY A 5 15.29 -9.37 -6.54
CA GLY A 5 15.80 -8.10 -6.07
C GLY A 5 14.68 -7.06 -6.01
N TYR A 6 13.75 -7.22 -5.08
CA TYR A 6 13.08 -6.07 -4.52
C TYR A 6 14.01 -5.56 -3.42
N ASP A 7 14.58 -4.37 -3.62
CA ASP A 7 15.21 -3.59 -2.56
C ASP A 7 14.14 -3.24 -1.50
N SER A 8 13.80 -4.22 -0.66
CA SER A 8 13.07 -4.04 0.60
C SER A 8 14.00 -3.61 1.75
N ASP A 9 15.30 -3.57 1.49
CA ASP A 9 16.32 -3.37 2.51
C ASP A 9 16.45 -1.92 3.00
N TYR A 10 15.64 -0.99 2.47
CA TYR A 10 15.62 0.39 2.95
C TYR A 10 14.56 0.70 4.03
N TYR A 11 13.62 -0.23 4.30
CA TYR A 11 12.65 -0.06 5.40
C TYR A 11 12.67 -1.17 6.46
N ALA A 12 13.43 -2.25 6.27
CA ALA A 12 13.82 -3.12 7.37
C ALA A 12 14.99 -2.48 8.12
N ARG A 13 14.73 -1.35 8.81
CA ARG A 13 15.50 -1.12 10.04
C ARG A 13 15.18 -2.34 10.91
N TYR A 14 16.14 -3.26 10.97
CA TYR A 14 16.38 -4.05 12.16
C TYR A 14 16.42 -3.05 13.31
N ILE A 15 15.26 -2.79 13.90
CA ILE A 15 15.18 -2.32 15.26
C ILE A 15 15.62 -3.55 16.03
N ASP A 16 16.92 -3.64 16.26
CA ASP A 16 17.44 -4.38 17.40
C ASP A 16 16.52 -3.97 18.56
N PRO A 17 15.76 -4.90 19.18
CA PRO A 17 14.85 -4.54 20.24
C PRO A 17 15.69 -3.87 21.31
N ASP A 18 15.59 -2.54 21.39
CA ASP A 18 16.24 -1.74 22.41
C ASP A 18 15.87 -2.43 23.72
N GLU A 19 16.83 -3.09 24.38
CA GLU A 19 16.57 -3.93 25.57
C GLU A 19 15.95 -3.10 26.73
N ASN A 20 15.88 -1.79 26.54
CA ASN A 20 15.33 -0.79 27.44
C ASN A 20 13.94 -0.25 27.01
N LYS A 21 13.24 -0.87 26.06
CA LYS A 21 11.91 -0.40 25.61
C LYS A 21 10.85 -1.50 25.65
N ILE A 22 9.62 -1.10 25.97
CA ILE A 22 8.45 -1.96 25.82
C ILE A 22 8.15 -2.10 24.33
N THR A 23 8.00 -3.34 23.89
CA THR A 23 7.74 -3.69 22.49
C THR A 23 6.54 -4.60 22.36
N PHE A 24 5.91 -4.57 21.19
CA PHE A 24 4.80 -5.44 20.83
C PHE A 24 5.15 -6.20 19.55
N ALA A 25 5.20 -7.52 19.65
CA ALA A 25 5.12 -8.40 18.49
C ALA A 25 3.64 -8.58 18.15
N ILE A 26 3.19 -8.02 17.02
CA ILE A 26 1.80 -8.12 16.57
C ILE A 26 1.74 -9.14 15.41
N ASN A 27 1.09 -10.26 15.69
CA ASN A 27 0.92 -11.41 14.79
C ASN A 27 -0.56 -11.76 14.68
N VAL A 28 -1.28 -10.94 13.91
CA VAL A 28 -2.71 -11.10 13.68
C VAL A 28 -3.01 -11.50 12.24
N ASP A 29 -4.14 -12.15 12.02
CA ASP A 29 -4.66 -12.38 10.68
C ASP A 29 -5.98 -11.60 10.49
N GLY A 30 -6.21 -11.08 9.30
CA GLY A 30 -7.45 -10.40 8.95
C GLY A 30 -8.54 -11.39 8.62
N PHE A 31 -9.69 -11.28 9.28
CA PHE A 31 -10.92 -12.02 9.00
C PHE A 31 -11.92 -11.09 8.30
N VAL A 32 -12.30 -11.42 7.06
CA VAL A 32 -13.15 -10.54 6.25
C VAL A 32 -14.63 -10.76 6.57
N GLU A 33 -15.31 -9.72 7.09
CA GLU A 33 -16.73 -9.70 7.45
C GLU A 33 -17.61 -10.28 6.33
N GLY A 34 -18.53 -11.16 6.70
CA GLY A 34 -19.45 -11.79 5.75
C GLY A 34 -18.80 -12.81 4.81
N SER A 35 -17.55 -13.19 5.06
CA SER A 35 -16.85 -14.25 4.32
C SER A 35 -16.05 -15.15 5.26
N ASN A 36 -15.55 -16.27 4.75
CA ASN A 36 -14.60 -17.14 5.46
C ASN A 36 -13.15 -16.89 5.01
N GLN A 37 -12.86 -15.71 4.44
CA GLN A 37 -11.54 -15.38 3.92
C GLN A 37 -10.65 -14.83 5.03
N GLU A 38 -9.48 -15.45 5.18
CA GLU A 38 -8.40 -14.97 6.04
C GLU A 38 -7.29 -14.30 5.21
N ILE A 39 -6.69 -13.25 5.75
CA ILE A 39 -5.61 -12.47 5.13
C ILE A 39 -4.46 -12.35 6.12
N LEU A 40 -3.26 -12.75 5.73
CA LEU A 40 -2.09 -12.70 6.61
C LEU A 40 -1.64 -11.24 6.84
N ILE A 41 -1.62 -10.80 8.11
CA ILE A 41 -1.14 -9.46 8.53
C ILE A 41 -0.15 -9.63 9.70
N ARG A 42 0.95 -10.33 9.44
CA ARG A 42 1.90 -10.76 10.48
C ARG A 42 3.23 -9.99 10.42
N GLY A 43 4.02 -10.11 11.48
CA GLY A 43 5.41 -9.62 11.52
C GLY A 43 5.55 -8.14 11.83
N ILE A 44 4.59 -7.56 12.54
CA ILE A 44 4.65 -6.15 12.95
C ILE A 44 5.39 -6.06 14.29
N HIS A 45 6.38 -5.18 14.35
CA HIS A 45 7.05 -4.80 15.59
C HIS A 45 6.71 -3.35 15.93
N HIS A 46 5.89 -3.15 16.95
CA HIS A 46 5.53 -1.81 17.47
C HIS A 46 6.32 -1.50 18.73
N VAL A 47 6.86 -0.29 18.83
CA VAL A 47 7.68 0.16 19.97
C VAL A 47 6.98 1.35 20.60
N LEU A 48 6.76 1.31 21.92
CA LEU A 48 6.22 2.48 22.61
C LEU A 48 7.26 3.60 22.62
N THR A 49 6.84 4.78 22.17
CA THR A 49 7.69 5.96 22.07
C THR A 49 8.02 6.54 23.45
N ASP A 50 7.11 6.42 24.42
CA ASP A 50 7.33 6.83 25.81
C ASP A 50 7.56 5.61 26.71
N GLN A 51 8.76 5.53 27.30
CA GLN A 51 9.14 4.44 28.20
C GLN A 51 8.36 4.43 29.52
N ASN A 52 7.74 5.55 29.89
CA ASN A 52 6.87 5.65 31.06
C ASN A 52 5.41 5.33 30.73
N GLN A 53 5.08 5.09 29.45
CA GLN A 53 3.74 4.69 29.03
C GLN A 53 3.46 3.28 29.53
N LYS A 54 2.64 3.19 30.58
CA LYS A 54 2.16 1.93 31.17
C LYS A 54 0.80 1.50 30.65
N ILE A 55 0.29 2.17 29.62
CA ILE A 55 -1.03 1.94 29.07
C ILE A 55 -0.92 1.96 27.56
N VAL A 56 -1.33 0.88 26.91
CA VAL A 56 -1.50 0.86 25.45
C VAL A 56 -2.98 0.94 25.13
N THR A 57 -3.34 1.77 24.15
CA THR A 57 -4.74 1.87 23.72
C THR A 57 -5.02 0.91 22.58
N LYS A 58 -6.28 0.46 22.48
CA LYS A 58 -6.74 -0.29 21.32
C LYS A 58 -6.51 0.47 20.01
N ALA A 59 -6.75 1.77 20.01
CA ALA A 59 -6.56 2.63 18.84
C ALA A 59 -5.11 2.62 18.36
N GLU A 60 -4.14 2.69 19.27
CA GLU A 60 -2.70 2.65 18.95
C GLU A 60 -2.31 1.31 18.30
N LEU A 61 -2.79 0.18 18.83
CA LEU A 61 -2.52 -1.14 18.25
C LEU A 61 -3.18 -1.32 16.88
N LEU A 62 -4.42 -0.84 16.72
CA LEU A 62 -5.10 -0.84 15.42
C LEU A 62 -4.38 0.07 14.41
N ASP A 63 -3.81 1.19 14.85
CA ASP A 63 -3.05 2.09 13.97
C ASP A 63 -1.75 1.45 13.47
N ALA A 64 -1.02 0.72 14.34
CA ALA A 64 0.13 -0.08 13.93
C ALA A 64 -0.25 -1.14 12.86
N ILE A 65 -1.42 -1.77 13.02
CA ILE A 65 -1.95 -2.74 12.05
C ILE A 65 -2.36 -2.04 10.74
N ARG A 66 -3.01 -0.86 10.80
CA ARG A 66 -3.33 -0.05 9.61
C ARG A 66 -2.08 0.33 8.84
N HIS A 67 -1.03 0.76 9.53
CA HIS A 67 0.24 1.09 8.88
C HIS A 67 0.82 -0.12 8.12
N GLN A 68 0.77 -1.32 8.72
CA GLN A 68 1.18 -2.54 8.02
C GLN A 68 0.27 -2.86 6.82
N MET A 69 -1.04 -2.68 6.96
CA MET A 69 -1.97 -2.88 5.85
C MET A 69 -1.66 -1.96 4.66
N VAL A 70 -1.24 -0.71 4.89
CA VAL A 70 -0.78 0.21 3.84
C VAL A 70 0.46 -0.34 3.14
N LEU A 71 1.45 -0.83 3.88
CA LEU A 71 2.65 -1.43 3.31
C LEU A 71 2.35 -2.68 2.47
N LEU A 72 1.37 -3.48 2.91
CA LEU A 72 0.88 -4.67 2.21
C LEU A 72 -0.14 -4.34 1.11
N GLN A 73 -0.47 -3.06 0.89
CA GLN A 73 -1.48 -2.61 -0.08
C GLN A 73 -2.87 -3.23 0.12
N LEU A 74 -3.19 -3.62 1.35
CA LEU A 74 -4.48 -4.20 1.73
C LEU A 74 -5.53 -3.13 1.98
N ASP A 75 -5.10 -1.93 2.37
CA ASP A 75 -5.94 -0.77 2.70
C ASP A 75 -6.80 -0.27 1.53
N TYR A 76 -6.45 -0.63 0.29
CA TYR A 76 -7.26 -0.34 -0.91
C TYR A 76 -8.50 -1.21 -1.01
N SER A 77 -8.41 -2.49 -0.61
CA SER A 77 -9.50 -3.45 -0.74
C SER A 77 -10.28 -3.61 0.56
N TYR A 78 -9.65 -3.32 1.70
CA TYR A 78 -10.18 -3.59 3.02
C TYR A 78 -10.08 -2.38 3.94
N GLU A 79 -11.07 -2.24 4.80
CA GLU A 79 -11.08 -1.35 5.95
C GLU A 79 -10.84 -2.19 7.21
N LEU A 80 -9.90 -1.74 8.06
CA LEU A 80 -9.71 -2.33 9.38
C LEU A 80 -10.79 -1.81 10.33
N VAL A 81 -11.71 -2.70 10.71
CA VAL A 81 -12.86 -2.38 11.56
C VAL A 81 -12.47 -2.42 13.02
N ASP A 82 -12.06 -3.60 13.51
CA ASP A 82 -11.80 -3.84 14.93
C ASP A 82 -10.96 -5.13 15.12
N PHE A 83 -10.61 -5.48 16.36
CA PHE A 83 -10.17 -6.81 16.76
C PHE A 83 -11.34 -7.80 16.77
N ALA A 84 -11.07 -9.03 16.35
CA ALA A 84 -12.02 -10.12 16.50
C ALA A 84 -12.09 -10.60 17.96
N PRO A 85 -13.16 -11.30 18.37
CA PRO A 85 -13.33 -11.77 19.76
C PRO A 85 -12.22 -12.69 20.28
N ASP A 86 -11.42 -13.29 19.39
CA ASP A 86 -10.31 -14.18 19.73
C ASP A 86 -8.96 -13.46 19.82
N ALA A 87 -8.92 -12.14 19.59
CA ALA A 87 -7.72 -11.34 19.74
C ALA A 87 -7.26 -11.31 21.21
N GLN A 88 -5.97 -11.57 21.42
CA GLN A 88 -5.37 -11.72 22.74
C GLN A 88 -4.06 -10.97 22.81
N LEU A 89 -3.94 -10.08 23.80
CA LEU A 89 -2.68 -9.47 24.19
C LEU A 89 -2.07 -10.24 25.36
N LEU A 90 -0.84 -10.71 25.17
CA LEU A 90 -0.13 -11.58 26.09
C LEU A 90 1.18 -10.94 26.56
N THR A 91 1.53 -11.16 27.81
CA THR A 91 2.87 -10.91 28.34
C THR A 91 3.88 -11.94 27.79
N ARG A 92 5.18 -11.73 28.07
CA ARG A 92 6.25 -12.67 27.70
C ARG A 92 6.02 -14.08 28.24
N ASP A 93 5.46 -14.19 29.44
CA ASP A 93 5.10 -15.46 30.11
C ASP A 93 3.72 -16.00 29.71
N ARG A 94 3.13 -15.47 28.62
CA ARG A 94 1.85 -15.91 28.04
C ARG A 94 0.63 -15.68 28.92
N ARG A 95 0.69 -14.76 29.88
CA ARG A 95 -0.49 -14.34 30.63
C ARG A 95 -1.33 -13.37 29.82
N LEU A 96 -2.64 -13.56 29.86
CA LEU A 96 -3.61 -12.73 29.16
C LEU A 96 -3.79 -11.40 29.88
N LEU A 97 -3.69 -10.32 29.12
CA LEU A 97 -4.03 -8.98 29.57
C LEU A 97 -5.42 -8.60 29.06
N PHE A 98 -6.20 -7.94 29.93
CA PHE A 98 -7.57 -7.56 29.62
C PHE A 98 -7.69 -6.06 29.44
N ALA A 99 -8.45 -5.64 28.43
CA ALA A 99 -8.77 -4.25 28.21
C ALA A 99 -9.69 -3.70 29.31
N ASN A 100 -9.35 -2.53 29.83
CA ASN A 100 -10.19 -1.74 30.70
C ASN A 100 -11.21 -0.98 29.84
N ARG A 101 -12.46 -1.47 29.83
CA ARG A 101 -13.57 -0.87 29.08
C ARG A 101 -13.94 0.54 29.52
N ASN A 102 -13.55 0.95 30.72
CA ASN A 102 -13.85 2.28 31.26
C ASN A 102 -12.81 3.34 30.88
N PHE A 103 -11.69 2.93 30.27
CA PHE A 103 -10.58 3.82 29.92
C PHE A 103 -10.11 3.51 28.49
N GLU A 104 -10.79 4.06 27.49
CA GLU A 104 -10.42 4.00 26.06
C GLU A 104 -10.11 2.59 25.52
N GLU A 105 -10.74 1.56 26.09
CA GLU A 105 -10.46 0.15 25.76
C GLU A 105 -8.95 -0.18 25.82
N SER A 106 -8.27 0.44 26.78
CA SER A 106 -6.82 0.33 26.95
C SER A 106 -6.41 -0.84 27.82
N VAL A 107 -5.16 -1.26 27.69
CA VAL A 107 -4.58 -2.31 28.51
C VAL A 107 -3.47 -1.72 29.36
N SER A 108 -3.54 -1.94 30.67
CA SER A 108 -2.43 -1.65 31.58
C SER A 108 -1.32 -2.67 31.37
N LEU A 109 -0.12 -2.15 31.14
CA LEU A 109 1.11 -2.92 30.98
C LEU A 109 1.78 -3.11 32.33
N GLU A 110 2.59 -4.14 32.43
CA GLU A 110 3.36 -4.43 33.63
C GLU A 110 4.59 -3.52 33.72
N ASP A 111 5.03 -3.25 34.95
CA ASP A 111 6.16 -2.35 35.27
C ASP A 111 7.55 -2.90 34.87
N THR A 112 7.59 -3.84 33.92
CA THR A 112 8.80 -4.48 33.41
C THR A 112 8.93 -4.26 31.91
N ILE A 113 10.12 -3.85 31.49
CA ILE A 113 10.49 -3.77 30.08
C ILE A 113 10.48 -5.20 29.51
N GLN A 114 9.55 -5.45 28.60
CA GLN A 114 9.36 -6.76 27.96
C GLN A 114 8.70 -6.60 26.59
N GLU A 115 8.78 -7.67 25.80
CA GLU A 115 7.98 -7.83 24.59
C GLU A 115 6.62 -8.44 24.95
N TYR A 116 5.55 -7.81 24.48
CA TYR A 116 4.18 -8.31 24.53
C TYR A 116 3.80 -8.93 23.18
N LEU A 117 2.97 -9.98 23.18
CA LEU A 117 2.48 -10.61 21.96
C LEU A 117 0.99 -10.33 21.78
N LEU A 118 0.63 -9.69 20.67
CA LEU A 118 -0.75 -9.61 20.20
C LEU A 118 -0.99 -10.68 19.13
N LYS A 119 -1.96 -11.56 19.34
CA LYS A 119 -2.32 -12.64 18.41
C LYS A 119 -3.83 -12.77 18.23
N GLY A 120 -4.27 -13.57 17.27
CA GLY A 120 -5.69 -13.80 16.94
C GLY A 120 -6.05 -13.06 15.66
N HIS A 121 -7.29 -12.60 15.54
CA HIS A 121 -7.74 -11.95 14.32
C HIS A 121 -8.11 -10.48 14.48
N VAL A 122 -8.07 -9.76 13.35
CA VAL A 122 -8.74 -8.47 13.17
C VAL A 122 -9.87 -8.61 12.19
N ILE A 123 -10.93 -7.84 12.39
CA ILE A 123 -12.10 -7.78 11.52
C ILE A 123 -11.79 -6.80 10.38
N LEU A 124 -11.86 -7.30 9.16
CA LEU A 124 -11.72 -6.54 7.93
C LEU A 124 -13.07 -6.43 7.24
N ARG A 125 -13.42 -5.26 6.71
CA ARG A 125 -14.57 -5.09 5.84
C ARG A 125 -14.07 -4.81 4.43
N LYS A 126 -14.65 -5.47 3.42
CA LYS A 126 -14.41 -5.07 2.03
C LYS A 126 -14.87 -3.63 1.84
N ARG A 127 -13.98 -2.76 1.36
CA ARG A 127 -14.36 -1.40 1.02
C ARG A 127 -15.40 -1.45 -0.09
N VAL A 128 -16.50 -0.77 0.14
CA VAL A 128 -17.54 -0.57 -0.88
C VAL A 128 -17.30 0.82 -1.45
N GLU A 129 -17.16 0.90 -2.76
CA GLU A 129 -17.09 2.19 -3.43
C GLU A 129 -18.40 2.93 -3.27
N GLU A 130 -18.29 4.19 -2.84
CA GLU A 130 -19.42 5.09 -2.87
C GLU A 130 -19.92 5.24 -4.31
N PRO A 131 -21.24 5.27 -4.54
CA PRO A 131 -21.79 5.50 -5.87
C PRO A 131 -21.20 6.77 -6.50
N ILE A 132 -20.85 6.69 -7.78
CA ILE A 132 -20.37 7.86 -8.52
C ILE A 132 -21.52 8.83 -8.70
N THR A 133 -21.44 9.98 -8.04
CA THR A 133 -22.51 11.01 -8.06
C THR A 133 -22.11 12.21 -8.88
N HIS A 134 -20.82 12.50 -8.97
CA HIS A 134 -20.26 13.60 -9.73
C HIS A 134 -19.09 13.07 -10.57
N PRO A 135 -19.36 12.46 -11.72
CA PRO A 135 -18.30 11.88 -12.54
C PRO A 135 -17.39 12.96 -13.13
N THR A 136 -16.16 12.58 -13.45
CA THR A 136 -15.30 13.34 -14.36
C THR A 136 -15.37 12.73 -15.76
N GLU A 137 -15.08 13.52 -16.79
CA GLU A 137 -15.10 13.09 -18.18
C GLU A 137 -13.71 12.66 -18.69
N THR A 138 -12.65 13.06 -18.00
CA THR A 138 -11.26 12.83 -18.40
C THR A 138 -10.36 12.43 -17.24
N ALA A 139 -9.23 11.83 -17.57
CA ALA A 139 -8.12 11.57 -16.65
C ALA A 139 -6.79 11.83 -17.37
N ASN A 140 -5.83 12.44 -16.67
CA ASN A 140 -4.45 12.50 -17.15
C ASN A 140 -3.78 11.14 -16.96
N ILE A 141 -3.02 10.72 -17.96
CA ILE A 141 -2.25 9.49 -17.87
C ILE A 141 -0.78 9.85 -17.70
N GLU A 142 -0.21 9.42 -16.59
CA GLU A 142 1.21 9.60 -16.32
C GLU A 142 1.92 8.25 -16.46
N TYR A 143 2.86 8.16 -17.39
CA TYR A 143 3.61 6.95 -17.67
C TYR A 143 5.01 7.01 -17.05
N LYS A 144 5.39 5.96 -16.34
CA LYS A 144 6.75 5.74 -15.85
C LYS A 144 7.26 4.40 -16.35
N VAL A 145 8.39 4.42 -17.04
CA VAL A 145 9.05 3.21 -17.53
C VAL A 145 10.41 3.02 -16.87
N GLN A 146 10.70 1.78 -16.46
CA GLN A 146 11.99 1.37 -15.92
C GLN A 146 12.60 0.28 -16.81
N PHE A 147 13.92 0.35 -17.01
CA PHE A 147 14.68 -0.66 -17.73
C PHE A 147 15.70 -1.32 -16.81
N ALA A 148 16.05 -2.56 -17.12
CA ALA A 148 17.11 -3.30 -16.44
C ALA A 148 17.75 -4.31 -17.41
N THR A 149 19.05 -4.54 -17.33
CA THR A 149 19.66 -5.69 -18.01
C THR A 149 19.34 -6.99 -17.26
N LYS A 150 19.35 -8.12 -17.97
CA LYS A 150 19.06 -9.44 -17.37
C LYS A 150 20.03 -9.85 -16.26
N ASP A 151 21.28 -9.40 -16.34
CA ASP A 151 22.32 -9.63 -15.35
C ASP A 151 22.22 -8.68 -14.13
N GLY A 152 21.39 -7.64 -14.21
CA GLY A 152 21.23 -6.63 -13.17
C GLY A 152 22.44 -5.71 -13.00
N GLU A 153 23.39 -5.70 -13.94
CA GLU A 153 24.54 -4.79 -13.85
C GLU A 153 24.15 -3.35 -14.21
N PHE A 154 23.14 -3.19 -15.08
CA PHE A 154 22.67 -1.89 -15.52
C PHE A 154 21.20 -1.64 -15.17
N HIS A 155 20.98 -0.62 -14.34
CA HIS A 155 19.67 -0.18 -13.86
C HIS A 155 19.53 1.34 -14.06
N PRO A 156 19.18 1.79 -15.28
CA PRO A 156 18.98 3.20 -15.54
C PRO A 156 17.85 3.79 -14.70
N LEU A 157 17.96 5.09 -14.42
CA LEU A 157 16.89 5.83 -13.76
C LEU A 157 15.58 5.71 -14.56
N PRO A 158 14.43 5.53 -13.88
CA PRO A 158 13.14 5.50 -14.55
C PRO A 158 12.87 6.78 -15.35
N ILE A 159 12.22 6.63 -16.49
CA ILE A 159 11.81 7.73 -17.36
C ILE A 159 10.34 8.02 -17.12
N PHE A 160 10.03 9.29 -16.87
CA PHE A 160 8.67 9.79 -16.71
C PHE A 160 8.21 10.44 -18.01
N VAL A 161 7.00 10.11 -18.44
CA VAL A 161 6.37 10.61 -19.65
C VAL A 161 4.96 11.05 -19.29
N ASP A 162 4.65 12.30 -19.54
CA ASP A 162 3.27 12.76 -19.53
C ASP A 162 2.61 12.26 -20.82
N TYR A 163 1.75 11.23 -20.70
CA TYR A 163 1.03 10.66 -21.84
C TYR A 163 -0.15 11.55 -22.24
N GLY A 164 -0.59 12.42 -21.33
CA GLY A 164 -1.63 13.40 -21.54
C GLY A 164 -3.02 12.94 -21.16
N GLU A 165 -3.99 13.81 -21.43
CA GLU A 165 -5.38 13.63 -21.06
C GLU A 165 -6.10 12.64 -21.97
N LYS A 166 -6.92 11.77 -21.36
CA LYS A 166 -7.74 10.75 -22.02
C LYS A 166 -9.16 10.76 -21.47
N HIS A 167 -10.14 10.41 -22.29
CA HIS A 167 -11.52 10.26 -21.83
C HIS A 167 -11.71 8.99 -21.00
N ILE A 168 -12.60 9.08 -20.03
CA ILE A 168 -13.10 7.91 -19.32
C ILE A 168 -13.74 6.94 -20.33
N GLY A 169 -13.48 5.64 -20.16
CA GLY A 169 -13.89 4.57 -21.08
C GLY A 169 -12.94 4.32 -22.26
N GLU A 170 -11.94 5.18 -22.50
CA GLU A 170 -10.89 4.87 -23.49
C GLU A 170 -10.03 3.69 -23.03
N LYS A 171 -9.49 2.94 -24.00
CA LYS A 171 -8.63 1.78 -23.73
C LYS A 171 -7.16 2.15 -23.92
N LEU A 172 -6.37 1.77 -22.94
CA LEU A 172 -4.91 1.80 -22.94
C LEU A 172 -4.40 0.39 -23.21
N THR A 173 -3.43 0.25 -24.12
CA THR A 173 -2.92 -1.07 -24.55
C THR A 173 -1.41 -1.17 -24.47
N SER A 174 -0.90 -2.39 -24.23
CA SER A 174 0.55 -2.63 -24.19
C SER A 174 1.30 -2.17 -25.43
N ASP A 175 0.72 -2.31 -26.62
CA ASP A 175 1.38 -1.92 -27.88
C ASP A 175 1.68 -0.42 -27.94
N GLU A 176 0.79 0.42 -27.41
CA GLU A 176 0.97 1.87 -27.37
C GLU A 176 2.10 2.26 -26.43
N PHE A 177 2.11 1.70 -25.21
CA PHE A 177 3.13 2.00 -24.21
C PHE A 177 4.49 1.41 -24.58
N ARG A 178 4.52 0.22 -25.19
CA ARG A 178 5.77 -0.39 -25.67
C ARG A 178 6.47 0.47 -26.71
N LYS A 179 5.75 1.04 -27.67
CA LYS A 179 6.34 1.95 -28.67
C LYS A 179 6.99 3.17 -28.01
N ILE A 180 6.31 3.76 -27.02
CA ILE A 180 6.84 4.90 -26.26
C ILE A 180 8.09 4.48 -25.47
N ALA A 181 8.07 3.31 -24.83
CA ALA A 181 9.21 2.77 -24.13
C ALA A 181 10.42 2.57 -25.07
N GLU A 182 10.21 1.99 -26.25
CA GLU A 182 11.24 1.79 -27.27
C GLU A 182 11.82 3.14 -27.76
N GLU A 183 10.97 4.13 -28.03
CA GLU A 183 11.40 5.48 -28.40
C GLU A 183 12.24 6.14 -27.30
N LYS A 184 11.82 6.03 -26.03
CA LYS A 184 12.54 6.61 -24.89
C LYS A 184 13.84 5.88 -24.58
N LEU A 185 13.87 4.56 -24.76
CA LEU A 185 15.08 3.75 -24.65
C LEU A 185 16.09 4.19 -25.71
N LEU A 186 15.70 4.23 -26.98
CA LEU A 186 16.58 4.60 -28.10
C LEU A 186 17.13 6.03 -27.95
N GLN A 187 16.32 6.98 -27.45
CA GLN A 187 16.76 8.36 -27.21
C GLN A 187 17.86 8.49 -26.16
N ARG A 188 17.90 7.59 -25.16
CA ARG A 188 18.78 7.73 -23.99
C ARG A 188 19.90 6.70 -23.94
N TYR A 189 19.64 5.50 -24.46
CA TYR A 189 20.51 4.34 -24.47
C TYR A 189 20.42 3.65 -25.84
N PRO A 190 20.98 4.26 -26.90
CA PRO A 190 20.74 3.85 -28.28
C PRO A 190 21.27 2.46 -28.65
N ASP A 191 22.22 1.94 -27.86
CA ASP A 191 22.82 0.61 -28.06
C ASP A 191 21.95 -0.53 -27.48
N TYR A 192 20.87 -0.21 -26.77
CA TYR A 192 19.99 -1.18 -26.12
C TYR A 192 18.65 -1.31 -26.83
N MET A 193 18.05 -2.49 -26.72
CA MET A 193 16.68 -2.76 -27.16
C MET A 193 15.88 -3.49 -26.07
N ILE A 194 14.55 -3.36 -26.12
CA ILE A 194 13.65 -4.11 -25.24
C ILE A 194 13.62 -5.57 -25.66
N ASP A 195 13.96 -6.45 -24.73
CA ASP A 195 13.87 -7.90 -24.90
C ASP A 195 12.54 -8.44 -24.36
N GLN A 196 12.20 -8.11 -23.11
CA GLN A 196 11.04 -8.67 -22.41
C GLN A 196 10.35 -7.61 -21.54
N LYS A 197 9.03 -7.70 -21.40
CA LYS A 197 8.27 -6.99 -20.34
C LYS A 197 8.27 -7.83 -19.06
N GLU A 198 8.55 -7.22 -17.92
CA GLU A 198 8.45 -7.91 -16.62
C GLU A 198 7.07 -7.73 -16.03
N TYR A 199 6.56 -6.50 -16.02
CA TYR A 199 5.22 -6.20 -15.51
C TYR A 199 4.73 -4.85 -15.99
N THR A 200 3.41 -4.71 -15.92
CA THR A 200 2.71 -3.43 -15.89
C THR A 200 1.98 -3.31 -14.55
N ILE A 201 2.04 -2.15 -13.92
CA ILE A 201 1.22 -1.76 -12.77
C ILE A 201 0.48 -0.48 -13.14
N ILE A 202 -0.85 -0.47 -13.00
CA ILE A 202 -1.66 0.73 -13.20
C ILE A 202 -2.25 1.12 -11.85
N LYS A 203 -1.90 2.32 -11.38
CA LYS A 203 -2.54 2.96 -10.22
C LYS A 203 -3.63 3.88 -10.72
N HIS A 204 -4.86 3.42 -10.62
CA HIS A 204 -6.07 4.17 -10.97
C HIS A 204 -6.32 5.28 -9.97
N ASN A 205 -6.71 6.46 -10.48
CA ASN A 205 -7.20 7.62 -9.72
C ASN A 205 -6.32 7.92 -8.50
N SER A 206 -5.03 8.16 -8.75
CA SER A 206 -3.98 8.19 -7.72
C SER A 206 -4.16 9.28 -6.67
N LEU A 207 -4.92 10.32 -6.98
CA LEU A 207 -5.32 11.42 -6.09
C LEU A 207 -6.76 11.26 -5.54
N GLY A 208 -7.46 10.20 -5.92
CA GLY A 208 -8.84 9.92 -5.52
C GLY A 208 -8.95 9.19 -4.18
N GLN A 209 -10.19 8.99 -3.74
CA GLN A 209 -10.48 8.39 -2.42
C GLN A 209 -10.17 6.89 -2.32
N LEU A 210 -10.12 6.18 -3.46
CA LEU A 210 -9.88 4.74 -3.54
C LEU A 210 -9.02 4.41 -4.77
N PRO A 211 -7.69 4.57 -4.69
CA PRO A 211 -6.83 4.18 -5.78
C PRO A 211 -6.83 2.65 -5.94
N ARG A 212 -6.94 2.17 -7.18
CA ARG A 212 -6.92 0.73 -7.50
C ARG A 212 -5.63 0.36 -8.21
N TYR A 213 -5.14 -0.85 -7.98
CA TYR A 213 -3.94 -1.37 -8.64
C TYR A 213 -4.30 -2.53 -9.55
N TYR A 214 -3.91 -2.41 -10.80
CA TYR A 214 -3.96 -3.51 -11.77
C TYR A 214 -2.54 -3.93 -12.06
N SER A 215 -2.26 -5.23 -11.91
CA SER A 215 -0.96 -5.79 -12.27
C SER A 215 -1.14 -6.81 -13.38
N TYR A 216 -0.33 -6.65 -14.43
CA TYR A 216 -0.31 -7.53 -15.58
C TYR A 216 1.12 -8.04 -15.78
N PRO A 217 1.35 -9.37 -15.81
CA PRO A 217 2.67 -9.91 -16.12
C PRO A 217 3.01 -9.78 -17.62
N ASP A 218 1.98 -9.84 -18.48
CA ASP A 218 2.10 -9.82 -19.94
C ASP A 218 1.30 -8.65 -20.53
N ASP A 219 0.81 -8.79 -21.77
CA ASP A 219 0.01 -7.78 -22.45
C ASP A 219 -1.29 -7.47 -21.71
N PHE A 220 -1.59 -6.18 -21.65
CA PHE A 220 -2.72 -5.61 -20.95
C PHE A 220 -3.61 -4.81 -21.90
N SER A 221 -4.89 -4.81 -21.56
CA SER A 221 -5.85 -3.83 -22.05
C SER A 221 -6.59 -3.30 -20.83
N TYR A 222 -6.42 -2.00 -20.58
CA TYR A 222 -7.02 -1.31 -19.46
C TYR A 222 -8.01 -0.27 -19.98
N GLU A 223 -9.26 -0.38 -19.57
CA GLU A 223 -10.28 0.63 -19.83
C GLU A 223 -10.27 1.64 -18.69
N ILE A 224 -10.09 2.92 -19.02
CA ILE A 224 -10.02 4.01 -18.03
C ILE A 224 -11.35 4.06 -17.28
N GLN A 225 -11.32 3.70 -16.00
CA GLN A 225 -12.55 3.46 -15.24
C GLN A 225 -13.25 4.75 -14.82
N ASP A 226 -14.57 4.68 -14.67
CA ASP A 226 -15.39 5.73 -14.07
C ASP A 226 -14.88 6.09 -12.67
N ARG A 227 -14.99 7.37 -12.33
CA ARG A 227 -14.53 7.91 -11.05
C ARG A 227 -15.22 9.23 -10.72
N GLN A 228 -15.22 9.58 -9.44
CA GLN A 228 -15.65 10.91 -9.01
C GLN A 228 -14.67 11.98 -9.53
N ARG A 229 -15.18 13.15 -9.86
CA ARG A 229 -14.38 14.37 -9.97
C ARG A 229 -13.69 14.66 -8.64
N ILE A 230 -12.45 15.11 -8.69
CA ILE A 230 -11.70 15.44 -7.49
C ILE A 230 -11.82 16.95 -7.23
N MET A 231 -12.30 17.31 -6.05
CA MET A 231 -12.33 18.70 -5.60
C MET A 231 -11.13 18.95 -4.69
N ALA A 232 -10.25 19.85 -5.10
CA ALA A 232 -9.18 20.33 -4.24
C ALA A 232 -9.80 21.09 -3.06
N LYS A 233 -9.31 20.83 -1.84
CA LYS A 233 -9.73 21.53 -0.63
C LYS A 233 -8.53 22.16 0.04
N ASP A 234 -8.72 23.36 0.58
CA ASP A 234 -7.74 23.99 1.43
C ASP A 234 -7.58 23.15 2.72
N PRO A 235 -6.37 22.69 3.04
CA PRO A 235 -6.17 21.74 4.14
C PRO A 235 -6.43 22.34 5.52
N LYS A 236 -6.46 23.67 5.67
CA LYS A 236 -6.68 24.35 6.95
C LYS A 236 -8.14 24.71 7.17
N SER A 237 -8.82 25.19 6.15
CA SER A 237 -10.19 25.71 6.20
C SER A 237 -11.23 24.73 5.67
N GLY A 238 -10.81 23.67 4.95
CA GLY A 238 -11.69 22.72 4.29
C GLY A 238 -12.43 23.29 3.09
N LYS A 239 -12.18 24.54 2.71
CA LYS A 239 -12.87 25.23 1.62
C LYS A 239 -12.44 24.63 0.26
N GLU A 240 -13.41 24.39 -0.60
CA GLU A 240 -13.13 23.94 -1.97
C GLU A 240 -12.39 25.03 -2.76
N LEU A 241 -11.28 24.63 -3.38
CA LEU A 241 -10.39 25.49 -4.17
C LEU A 241 -10.62 25.36 -5.68
N GLY A 242 -11.39 24.34 -6.10
CA GLY A 242 -11.69 24.05 -7.49
C GLY A 242 -11.52 22.58 -7.82
N GLU A 243 -11.79 22.22 -9.06
CA GLU A 243 -11.53 20.89 -9.57
C GLU A 243 -10.03 20.66 -9.74
N THR A 244 -9.58 19.45 -9.45
CA THR A 244 -8.22 18.99 -9.74
C THR A 244 -8.28 17.77 -10.65
N GLN A 245 -7.26 17.60 -11.46
CA GLN A 245 -7.25 16.58 -12.51
C GLN A 245 -7.15 15.18 -11.90
N SER A 246 -7.97 14.25 -12.39
CA SER A 246 -7.80 12.83 -12.08
C SER A 246 -6.58 12.29 -12.80
N ILE A 247 -5.84 11.39 -12.16
CA ILE A 247 -4.60 10.83 -12.70
C ILE A 247 -4.63 9.31 -12.61
N ASP A 248 -4.34 8.63 -13.72
CA ASP A 248 -3.93 7.23 -13.73
C ASP A 248 -2.42 7.17 -13.96
N ASN A 249 -1.71 6.49 -13.05
CA ASN A 249 -0.28 6.26 -13.23
C ASN A 249 -0.06 4.86 -13.82
N VAL A 250 0.58 4.79 -14.97
CA VAL A 250 0.99 3.54 -15.62
C VAL A 250 2.48 3.34 -15.38
N PHE A 251 2.83 2.20 -14.81
CA PHE A 251 4.20 1.83 -14.47
C PHE A 251 4.58 0.56 -15.22
N GLU A 252 5.64 0.60 -16.02
CA GLU A 252 6.15 -0.59 -16.69
C GLU A 252 7.62 -0.83 -16.38
N LYS A 253 7.99 -2.11 -16.33
CA LYS A 253 9.38 -2.53 -16.26
C LYS A 253 9.70 -3.47 -17.41
N TYR A 254 10.80 -3.20 -18.09
CA TYR A 254 11.31 -4.00 -19.21
C TYR A 254 12.75 -4.46 -18.95
N LEU A 255 13.04 -5.67 -19.41
CA LEU A 255 14.40 -6.16 -19.57
C LEU A 255 14.96 -5.72 -20.92
N ILE A 256 16.20 -5.25 -20.93
CA ILE A 256 16.92 -4.74 -22.11
C ILE A 256 18.20 -5.54 -22.37
N THR A 257 18.62 -5.54 -23.64
CA THR A 257 19.84 -6.20 -24.14
C THR A 257 20.57 -5.32 -25.13
#